data_AF-A0A7S3WUH1-F1
#
_entry.id   AF-A0A7S3WUH1-F1
#
_cell.length_a   1.000
_cell.length_b   1.000
_cell.length_c   1.000
_cell.angle_alpha   90.00
_cell.angle_beta   90.00
_cell.angle_gamma   90.00
#
_symmetry.space_group_name_H-M   'P 1'
#
loop_
_entity.id
_entity.type
_entity.pdbx_description
1 polymer ?
#
loop_
_entity_poly.entity_id
_entity_poly.type
_entity_poly.pdbx_seq_one_letter_code
_entity_poly.pdbx_strand_id
1 'polypeptide(L)'
;KKAIDDMIAELLKEKEDEIKHKDFCTDEFNTNQLQTEKKEREKQDLIAKIEDLEGTIAALTKAIDTLKAEIAEMQVQLKRAGEDREKQNKEFQTTVADQRETQRLLKAALGVLQDFYGKKEKAALLQQGQEPVGPPPPPGFEGYKNNAASGGVLSMIQQIISDAKAMEAEAI
;
A
#
# COMPACT_ATOMS: atom_id res chain seq x y z
N LYS A 1 -90.80 23.87 -63.91
CA LYS A 1 -89.80 24.85 -63.44
C LYS A 1 -89.40 24.56 -61.99
N LYS A 2 -90.34 24.55 -61.03
CA LYS A 2 -90.08 24.21 -59.62
C LYS A 2 -89.18 22.98 -59.36
N ALA A 3 -89.43 21.84 -60.02
CA ALA A 3 -88.60 20.63 -59.83
C ALA A 3 -87.13 20.78 -60.26
N ILE A 4 -86.83 21.68 -61.21
CA ILE A 4 -85.44 21.99 -61.62
C ILE A 4 -84.79 22.91 -60.59
N ASP A 5 -85.55 23.90 -60.09
CA ASP A 5 -85.07 24.82 -59.06
C ASP A 5 -84.79 24.10 -57.72
N ASP A 6 -85.65 23.14 -57.34
CA ASP A 6 -85.47 22.28 -56.16
C ASP A 6 -84.22 21.37 -56.31
N MET A 7 -84.01 20.79 -57.49
CA MET A 7 -82.83 19.96 -57.77
C MET A 7 -81.52 20.77 -57.77
N ILE A 8 -81.56 22.03 -58.24
CA ILE A 8 -80.42 22.95 -58.14
C ILE A 8 -80.12 23.28 -56.68
N ALA A 9 -81.14 23.50 -55.85
CA ALA A 9 -80.96 23.78 -54.43
C ALA A 9 -80.37 22.57 -53.67
N GLU A 10 -80.82 21.35 -53.96
CA GLU A 10 -80.26 20.12 -53.41
C GLU A 10 -78.79 19.92 -53.83
N LEU A 11 -78.46 20.09 -55.11
CA LEU A 11 -77.08 19.98 -55.61
C LEU A 11 -76.13 21.03 -54.99
N LEU A 12 -76.62 22.25 -54.73
CA LEU A 12 -75.83 23.27 -54.05
C LEU A 12 -75.56 22.88 -52.59
N LYS A 13 -76.56 22.31 -51.90
CA LYS A 13 -76.40 21.83 -50.52
C LYS A 13 -75.46 20.63 -50.44
N GLU A 14 -75.61 19.64 -51.33
CA GLU A 14 -74.70 18.50 -51.41
C GLU A 14 -73.26 18.95 -51.65
N LYS A 15 -73.06 19.90 -52.58
CA LYS A 15 -71.75 20.49 -52.83
C LYS A 15 -71.16 21.17 -51.58
N GLU A 16 -71.95 21.93 -50.82
CA GLU A 16 -71.47 22.55 -49.58
C GLU A 16 -71.06 21.51 -48.54
N ASP A 17 -71.84 20.44 -48.39
CA ASP A 17 -71.55 19.37 -47.44
C ASP A 17 -70.34 18.53 -47.87
N GLU A 18 -70.15 18.27 -49.18
CA GLU A 18 -68.94 17.66 -49.72
C GLU A 18 -67.69 18.52 -49.49
N ILE A 19 -67.78 19.85 -49.66
CA ILE A 19 -66.67 20.77 -49.38
C ILE A 19 -66.31 20.71 -47.90
N LYS A 20 -67.29 20.80 -46.99
CA LYS A 20 -67.03 20.69 -45.54
C LYS A 20 -66.39 19.35 -45.18
N HIS A 21 -66.88 18.25 -45.76
CA HIS A 21 -66.33 16.93 -45.50
C HIS A 21 -64.89 16.81 -46.03
N LYS A 22 -64.62 17.31 -47.23
CA LYS A 22 -63.26 17.35 -47.79
C LYS A 22 -62.31 18.19 -46.94
N ASP A 23 -62.75 19.37 -46.50
CA ASP A 23 -61.94 20.26 -45.66
C ASP A 23 -61.64 19.59 -44.31
N PHE A 24 -62.65 18.95 -43.70
CA PHE A 24 -62.47 18.16 -42.48
C PHE A 24 -61.47 17.01 -42.68
N CYS A 25 -61.63 16.20 -43.73
CA CYS A 25 -60.69 15.13 -44.02
C CYS A 25 -59.26 15.66 -44.26
N THR A 26 -59.13 16.78 -44.97
CA THR A 26 -57.82 17.39 -45.24
C THR A 26 -57.15 17.86 -43.95
N ASP A 27 -57.90 18.51 -43.06
CA ASP A 27 -57.38 19.00 -41.77
C ASP A 27 -56.98 17.84 -40.84
N GLU A 28 -57.81 16.80 -40.76
CA GLU A 28 -57.52 15.60 -39.98
C GLU A 28 -56.29 14.85 -40.52
N PHE A 29 -56.15 14.70 -41.85
CA PHE A 29 -54.97 14.08 -42.44
C PHE A 29 -53.69 14.88 -42.13
N ASN A 30 -53.74 16.21 -42.27
CA ASN A 30 -52.61 17.07 -41.95
C ASN A 30 -52.24 16.99 -40.46
N THR A 31 -53.24 17.01 -39.58
CA THR A 31 -53.04 16.90 -38.13
C THR A 31 -52.46 15.54 -37.75
N ASN A 32 -53.00 14.46 -38.29
CA ASN A 32 -52.51 13.11 -38.04
C ASN A 32 -51.07 12.94 -38.55
N GLN A 33 -50.77 13.42 -39.77
CA GLN A 33 -49.42 13.38 -40.33
C GLN A 33 -48.44 14.14 -39.42
N LEU A 34 -48.76 15.36 -39.02
CA LEU A 34 -47.92 16.16 -38.12
C LEU A 34 -47.67 15.46 -36.77
N GLN A 35 -48.72 14.87 -36.18
CA GLN A 35 -48.59 14.13 -34.93
C GLN A 35 -47.73 12.86 -35.10
N THR A 36 -47.89 12.15 -36.21
CA THR A 36 -47.12 10.96 -36.53
C THR A 36 -45.65 11.30 -36.71
N GLU A 37 -45.33 12.35 -37.47
CA GLU A 37 -43.94 12.80 -37.64
C GLU A 37 -43.31 13.25 -36.32
N LYS A 38 -44.05 13.96 -35.46
CA LYS A 38 -43.55 14.35 -34.13
C LYS A 38 -43.23 13.14 -33.27
N LYS A 39 -44.16 12.18 -33.19
CA LYS A 39 -43.97 10.96 -32.40
C LYS A 39 -42.84 10.08 -32.95
N GLU A 40 -42.67 10.01 -34.27
CA GLU A 40 -41.56 9.26 -34.84
C GLU A 40 -40.21 9.93 -34.51
N ARG A 41 -40.12 11.27 -34.55
CA ARG A 41 -38.92 11.98 -34.09
C ARG A 41 -38.63 11.73 -32.61
N GLU A 42 -39.63 11.87 -31.75
CA GLU A 42 -39.49 11.58 -30.31
C GLU A 42 -39.03 10.14 -30.07
N LYS A 43 -39.57 9.18 -30.83
CA LYS A 43 -39.15 7.78 -30.76
C LYS A 43 -37.69 7.60 -31.16
N GLN A 44 -37.23 8.24 -32.25
CA GLN A 44 -35.82 8.17 -32.66
C GLN A 44 -34.89 8.78 -31.60
N ASP A 45 -35.26 9.92 -31.02
CA ASP A 45 -34.50 10.56 -29.94
C ASP A 45 -34.41 9.64 -28.69
N LEU A 46 -35.52 8.99 -28.34
CA LEU A 46 -35.56 8.04 -27.23
C LEU A 46 -34.72 6.79 -27.50
N ILE A 47 -34.71 6.28 -28.73
CA ILE A 47 -33.86 5.14 -29.12
C ILE A 47 -32.38 5.52 -29.00
N ALA A 48 -31.98 6.67 -29.54
CA ALA A 48 -30.60 7.15 -29.43
C ALA A 48 -30.17 7.32 -27.96
N LYS A 49 -31.07 7.82 -27.11
CA LYS A 49 -30.82 7.94 -25.67
C LYS A 49 -30.70 6.59 -24.97
N ILE A 50 -31.48 5.59 -25.37
CA ILE A 50 -31.38 4.23 -24.85
C ILE A 50 -30.00 3.65 -25.19
N GLU A 51 -29.56 3.77 -26.45
CA GLU A 51 -28.26 3.25 -26.89
C GLU A 51 -27.09 3.91 -26.12
N ASP A 52 -27.15 5.22 -25.92
CA ASP A 52 -26.13 5.96 -25.14
C ASP A 52 -26.11 5.52 -23.66
N LEU A 53 -27.28 5.35 -23.05
CA LEU A 53 -27.40 4.87 -21.67
C LEU A 53 -26.93 3.42 -21.53
N GLU A 54 -27.24 2.54 -22.47
CA GLU A 54 -26.74 1.16 -22.50
C GLU A 54 -25.22 1.11 -22.60
N GLY A 55 -24.62 1.95 -23.46
CA GLY A 55 -23.17 2.10 -23.55
C GLY A 55 -22.54 2.59 -22.24
N THR A 56 -23.16 3.59 -21.61
CA THR A 56 -22.72 4.12 -20.31
C THR A 56 -22.80 3.06 -19.21
N ILE A 57 -23.89 2.29 -19.16
CA ILE A 57 -24.07 1.20 -18.20
C ILE A 57 -22.96 0.15 -18.39
N ALA A 58 -22.71 -0.29 -19.61
CA ALA A 58 -21.67 -1.28 -19.89
C ALA A 58 -20.26 -0.80 -19.46
N ALA A 59 -19.93 0.46 -19.76
CA ALA A 59 -18.66 1.07 -19.35
C ALA A 59 -18.51 1.13 -17.84
N LEU A 60 -19.54 1.59 -17.12
CA LEU A 60 -19.54 1.67 -15.66
C LEU A 60 -19.48 0.30 -14.99
N THR A 61 -20.20 -0.70 -15.50
CA THR A 61 -20.12 -2.08 -15.00
C THR A 61 -18.68 -2.62 -15.11
N LYS A 62 -18.02 -2.45 -16.26
CA LYS A 62 -16.62 -2.87 -16.44
C LYS A 62 -15.67 -2.15 -15.49
N ALA A 63 -15.88 -0.84 -15.27
CA ALA A 63 -15.08 -0.07 -14.33
C ALA A 63 -15.26 -0.57 -12.88
N ILE A 64 -16.50 -0.86 -12.47
CA ILE A 64 -16.80 -1.43 -11.15
C ILE A 64 -16.08 -2.76 -10.94
N ASP A 65 -16.13 -3.66 -11.92
CA ASP A 65 -15.49 -4.98 -11.81
C ASP A 65 -13.96 -4.87 -11.71
N THR A 66 -13.37 -3.94 -12.48
CA THR A 66 -11.94 -3.64 -12.42
C THR A 66 -11.55 -3.10 -11.03
N LEU A 67 -12.27 -2.09 -10.54
CA LEU A 67 -12.01 -1.50 -9.23
C LEU A 67 -12.16 -2.52 -8.09
N LYS A 68 -13.14 -3.43 -8.18
CA LYS A 68 -13.30 -4.51 -7.20
C LYS A 68 -12.09 -5.45 -7.18
N ALA A 69 -11.55 -5.81 -8.35
CA ALA A 69 -10.36 -6.64 -8.46
C ALA A 69 -9.13 -5.93 -7.86
N GLU A 70 -8.93 -4.65 -8.18
CA GLU A 70 -7.85 -3.83 -7.64
C GLU A 70 -7.94 -3.70 -6.11
N ILE A 71 -9.14 -3.46 -5.55
CA ILE A 71 -9.35 -3.41 -4.10
C ILE A 71 -8.98 -4.74 -3.44
N ALA A 72 -9.39 -5.86 -4.03
CA ALA A 72 -9.07 -7.18 -3.49
C ALA A 72 -7.55 -7.42 -3.50
N GLU A 73 -6.86 -7.06 -4.57
CA GLU A 73 -5.40 -7.15 -4.66
C GLU A 73 -4.70 -6.26 -3.62
N MET A 74 -5.11 -4.99 -3.51
CA MET A 74 -4.54 -4.08 -2.52
C MET A 74 -4.72 -4.57 -1.09
N GLN A 75 -5.87 -5.17 -0.76
CA GLN A 75 -6.09 -5.75 0.57
C GLN A 75 -5.12 -6.90 0.87
N VAL A 76 -4.80 -7.73 -0.12
CA VAL A 76 -3.79 -8.79 0.03
C VAL A 76 -2.41 -8.18 0.23
N GLN A 77 -2.05 -7.18 -0.56
CA GLN A 77 -0.76 -6.48 -0.44
C GLN A 77 -0.61 -5.81 0.92
N LEU A 78 -1.65 -5.14 1.42
CA LEU A 78 -1.65 -4.51 2.74
C LEU A 78 -1.45 -5.53 3.87
N LYS A 79 -2.10 -6.70 3.80
CA LYS A 79 -1.89 -7.77 4.78
C LYS A 79 -0.46 -8.28 4.77
N ARG A 80 0.08 -8.59 3.59
CA ARG A 80 1.48 -9.03 3.44
C ARG A 80 2.46 -7.99 3.95
N ALA A 81 2.29 -6.73 3.57
CA ALA A 81 3.13 -5.64 4.06
C ALA A 81 3.04 -5.47 5.59
N GLY A 82 1.86 -5.70 6.17
CA GLY A 82 1.68 -5.74 7.63
C GLY A 82 2.43 -6.88 8.30
N GLU A 83 2.31 -8.10 7.77
CA GLU A 83 3.02 -9.29 8.24
C GLU A 83 4.54 -9.13 8.12
N ASP A 84 5.03 -8.60 6.99
CA ASP A 84 6.44 -8.32 6.76
C ASP A 84 6.95 -7.28 7.75
N ARG A 85 6.19 -6.21 8.00
CA ARG A 85 6.56 -5.18 8.99
C ARG A 85 6.60 -5.74 10.40
N GLU A 86 5.66 -6.60 10.78
CA GLU A 86 5.66 -7.25 12.10
C GLU A 86 6.90 -8.15 12.25
N LYS A 87 7.20 -8.96 11.23
CA LYS A 87 8.38 -9.83 11.21
C LYS A 87 9.68 -9.03 11.30
N GLN A 88 9.83 -8.01 10.45
CA GLN A 88 11.00 -7.12 10.46
C GLN A 88 11.15 -6.42 11.80
N ASN A 89 10.06 -5.92 12.39
CA ASN A 89 10.11 -5.29 13.71
C ASN A 89 10.53 -6.28 14.81
N LYS A 90 10.06 -7.53 14.76
CA LYS A 90 10.48 -8.57 15.69
C LYS A 90 11.97 -8.88 15.55
N GLU A 91 12.45 -9.10 14.32
CA GLU A 91 13.86 -9.34 14.02
C GLU A 91 14.75 -8.17 14.46
N PHE A 92 14.28 -6.94 14.24
CA PHE A 92 14.92 -5.72 14.72
C PHE A 92 15.04 -5.70 16.25
N GLN A 93 13.94 -5.93 16.98
CA GLN A 93 13.94 -5.94 18.44
C GLN A 93 14.88 -7.01 19.01
N THR A 94 14.86 -8.22 18.45
CA THR A 94 15.78 -9.29 18.86
C THR A 94 17.23 -8.89 18.60
N THR A 95 17.53 -8.36 17.42
CA THR A 95 18.90 -7.94 17.05
C THR A 95 19.42 -6.85 17.99
N VAL A 96 18.61 -5.81 18.27
CA VAL A 96 19.00 -4.75 19.21
C VAL A 96 19.22 -5.31 20.62
N ALA A 97 18.36 -6.22 21.09
CA ALA A 97 18.53 -6.85 22.39
C ALA A 97 19.84 -7.66 22.47
N ASP A 98 20.11 -8.50 21.46
CA ASP A 98 21.31 -9.33 21.40
C ASP A 98 22.59 -8.48 21.33
N GLN A 99 22.58 -7.37 20.59
CA GLN A 99 23.72 -6.44 20.53
C GLN A 99 23.96 -5.76 21.88
N ARG A 100 22.90 -5.33 22.58
CA ARG A 100 23.01 -4.74 23.92
C ARG A 100 23.61 -5.72 24.93
N GLU A 101 23.14 -6.97 24.92
CA GLU A 101 23.68 -8.01 25.80
C GLU A 101 25.12 -8.37 25.44
N THR A 102 25.46 -8.43 24.15
CA THR A 102 26.84 -8.64 23.68
C THR A 102 27.77 -7.53 24.17
N GLN A 103 27.37 -6.27 24.02
CA GLN A 103 28.13 -5.13 24.55
C GLN A 103 28.32 -5.23 26.07
N ARG A 104 27.28 -5.62 26.81
CA ARG A 104 27.35 -5.78 28.27
C ARG A 104 28.33 -6.89 28.66
N LEU A 105 28.22 -8.05 28.03
CA LEU A 105 29.07 -9.21 28.31
C LEU A 105 30.53 -8.92 27.97
N LEU A 106 30.80 -8.32 26.82
CA LEU A 106 32.15 -7.96 26.40
C LEU A 106 32.76 -6.88 27.31
N LYS A 107 31.99 -5.89 27.76
CA LYS A 107 32.45 -4.91 28.76
C LYS A 107 32.81 -5.57 30.08
N ALA A 108 32.00 -6.52 30.55
CA ALA A 108 32.31 -7.28 31.77
C ALA A 108 33.58 -8.12 31.62
N ALA A 109 33.73 -8.83 30.50
CA ALA A 109 34.94 -9.61 30.19
C ALA A 109 36.18 -8.71 30.09
N LEU A 110 36.07 -7.56 29.42
CA LEU A 110 37.14 -6.56 29.33
C LEU A 110 37.54 -6.09 30.72
N GLY A 111 36.59 -5.78 31.61
CA GLY A 111 36.86 -5.38 32.99
C GLY A 111 37.62 -6.44 33.79
N VAL A 112 37.21 -7.71 33.71
CA VAL A 112 37.91 -8.83 34.38
C VAL A 112 39.34 -9.00 33.83
N LEU A 113 39.51 -8.92 32.51
CA LEU A 113 40.83 -9.04 31.88
C LEU A 113 41.72 -7.83 32.22
N GLN A 114 41.17 -6.62 32.22
CA GLN A 114 41.89 -5.40 32.64
C GLN A 114 42.30 -5.46 34.10
N ASP A 115 41.45 -5.97 34.99
CA ASP A 115 41.82 -6.19 36.39
C ASP A 115 42.93 -7.23 36.52
N PHE A 116 42.89 -8.32 35.75
CA PHE A 116 43.91 -9.36 35.79
C PHE A 116 45.28 -8.88 35.26
N TYR A 117 45.30 -8.18 34.12
CA TYR A 117 46.54 -7.69 33.51
C TYR A 117 47.04 -6.37 34.12
N GLY A 118 46.13 -5.45 34.48
CA GLY A 118 46.44 -4.15 35.08
C GLY A 118 46.89 -4.24 36.55
N LYS A 119 46.44 -5.24 37.31
CA LYS A 119 47.03 -5.55 38.64
C LYS A 119 48.51 -5.93 38.54
N LYS A 120 48.95 -6.53 37.43
CA LYS A 120 50.38 -6.80 37.20
C LYS A 120 51.16 -5.59 36.74
N GLU A 121 50.60 -4.62 36.02
CA GLU A 121 51.31 -3.37 35.73
C GLU A 121 51.55 -2.56 37.01
N LYS A 122 50.53 -2.48 37.89
CA LYS A 122 50.72 -1.89 39.22
C LYS A 122 51.65 -2.72 40.10
N ALA A 123 51.54 -4.05 40.10
CA ALA A 123 52.45 -4.91 40.88
C ALA A 123 53.88 -4.94 40.33
N ALA A 124 54.10 -4.80 39.01
CA ALA A 124 55.41 -4.70 38.39
C ALA A 124 56.04 -3.31 38.64
N LEU A 125 55.21 -2.25 38.72
CA LEU A 125 55.66 -0.92 39.14
C LEU A 125 55.94 -0.86 40.65
N LEU A 126 55.21 -1.62 41.48
CA LEU A 126 55.46 -1.77 42.92
C LEU A 126 56.61 -2.75 43.23
N GLN A 127 56.91 -3.70 42.34
CA GLN A 127 58.05 -4.62 42.45
C GLN A 127 59.37 -4.01 41.95
N GLN A 128 59.38 -2.77 41.47
CA GLN A 128 60.63 -2.03 41.27
C GLN A 128 61.31 -1.61 42.59
N GLY A 129 60.75 -1.99 43.75
CA GLY A 129 61.38 -1.75 45.04
C GLY A 129 60.96 -2.72 46.14
N GLN A 130 61.23 -4.03 45.98
CA GLN A 130 61.65 -4.97 47.04
C GLN A 130 61.46 -6.42 46.57
N GLU A 131 62.57 -7.17 46.52
CA GLU A 131 62.54 -8.63 46.45
C GLU A 131 61.96 -9.20 47.76
N PRO A 132 60.90 -10.03 47.72
CA PRO A 132 60.55 -10.85 48.88
C PRO A 132 61.51 -12.04 48.93
N VAL A 133 62.36 -12.06 49.96
CA VAL A 133 63.18 -13.22 50.33
C VAL A 133 62.23 -14.32 50.83
N GLY A 134 61.77 -15.18 49.91
CA GLY A 134 60.97 -16.37 50.19
C GLY A 134 61.67 -17.65 49.70
N PRO A 135 61.42 -18.81 50.33
CA PRO A 135 62.06 -20.07 49.97
C PRO A 135 61.81 -20.44 48.49
N PRO A 136 62.80 -21.09 47.83
CA PRO A 136 62.76 -21.32 46.39
C PRO A 136 61.55 -22.19 45.98
N PRO A 137 60.90 -21.88 44.85
CA PRO A 137 59.75 -22.63 44.36
C PRO A 137 60.13 -24.09 44.04
N PRO A 138 59.19 -25.06 44.19
CA PRO A 138 59.45 -26.48 43.95
C PRO A 138 60.01 -26.75 42.53
N PRO A 139 61.00 -27.66 42.38
CA PRO A 139 61.55 -28.00 41.07
C PRO A 139 60.47 -28.57 40.16
N GLY A 140 60.25 -27.95 38.99
CA GLY A 140 59.30 -28.40 37.96
C GLY A 140 58.06 -27.53 37.76
N PHE A 141 57.82 -26.53 38.62
CA PHE A 141 56.82 -25.50 38.34
C PHE A 141 57.47 -24.35 37.57
N GLU A 142 57.24 -24.27 36.26
CA GLU A 142 57.42 -23.01 35.56
C GLU A 142 56.48 -21.98 36.20
N GLY A 143 57.03 -20.86 36.66
CA GLY A 143 56.24 -19.76 37.19
C GLY A 143 55.18 -19.34 36.17
N TYR A 144 53.94 -19.10 36.63
CA TYR A 144 52.83 -18.72 35.77
C TYR A 144 53.20 -17.49 34.90
N LYS A 145 53.46 -17.72 33.61
CA LYS A 145 53.75 -16.68 32.63
C LYS A 145 52.46 -16.23 31.96
N ASN A 146 52.18 -14.94 32.05
CA ASN A 146 51.08 -14.34 31.30
C ASN A 146 51.40 -14.36 29.80
N ASN A 147 50.37 -14.53 28.97
CA ASN A 147 50.53 -14.51 27.52
C ASN A 147 50.93 -13.09 27.05
N ALA A 148 52.01 -12.99 26.28
CA ALA A 148 52.52 -11.72 25.74
C ALA A 148 51.56 -11.06 24.73
N ALA A 149 50.62 -11.81 24.17
CA ALA A 149 49.61 -11.32 23.23
C ALA A 149 48.37 -10.68 23.90
N SER A 150 48.35 -10.53 25.23
CA SER A 150 47.18 -10.05 25.98
C SER A 150 46.67 -8.67 25.55
N GLY A 151 47.58 -7.75 25.17
CA GLY A 151 47.21 -6.43 24.67
C GLY A 151 46.42 -6.46 23.35
N GLY A 152 46.75 -7.39 22.45
CA GLY A 152 46.03 -7.57 21.19
C GLY A 152 44.61 -8.09 21.40
N VAL A 153 44.42 -9.04 22.33
CA VAL A 153 43.10 -9.58 22.67
C VAL A 153 42.21 -8.53 23.33
N LEU A 154 42.76 -7.69 24.23
CA LEU A 154 42.03 -6.58 24.84
C LEU A 154 41.56 -5.56 23.80
N SER A 155 42.44 -5.18 22.86
CA SER A 155 42.10 -4.28 21.75
C SER A 155 41.02 -4.87 20.85
N MET A 156 41.09 -6.17 20.55
CA MET A 156 40.08 -6.87 19.73
C MET A 156 38.71 -6.88 20.42
N ILE A 157 38.65 -7.15 21.73
CA ILE A 157 37.39 -7.09 22.49
C ILE A 157 36.81 -5.67 22.46
N GLN A 158 37.65 -4.64 22.60
CA GLN A 158 37.23 -3.24 22.53
C GLN A 158 36.69 -2.86 21.14
N GLN A 159 37.30 -3.38 20.07
CA GLN A 159 36.83 -3.18 18.71
C GLN A 159 35.47 -3.84 18.48
N ILE A 160 35.28 -5.09 18.92
CA ILE A 160 33.98 -5.77 18.81
C ILE A 160 32.88 -5.04 19.60
N ILE A 161 33.20 -4.48 20.78
CA ILE A 161 32.24 -3.61 21.51
C ILE A 161 31.86 -2.38 20.70
N SER A 162 32.82 -1.79 19.98
CA SER A 162 32.56 -0.63 19.11
C SER A 162 31.69 -1.01 17.92
N ASP A 163 31.98 -2.15 17.28
CA ASP A 163 31.22 -2.66 16.15
C ASP A 163 29.78 -3.00 16.57
N ALA A 164 29.59 -3.65 17.72
CA ALA A 164 28.27 -3.95 18.28
C ALA A 164 27.46 -2.68 18.60
N LYS A 165 28.12 -1.59 19.01
CA LYS A 165 27.47 -0.27 19.19
C LYS A 165 27.08 0.36 17.86
N ALA A 166 27.95 0.28 16.86
CA ALA A 166 27.66 0.80 15.52
C ALA A 166 26.47 0.07 14.90
N MET A 167 26.44 -1.27 15.00
CA MET A 167 25.32 -2.09 14.54
C MET A 167 24.00 -1.76 15.27
N GLU A 168 24.04 -1.51 16.58
CA GLU A 168 22.84 -1.05 17.31
C GLU A 168 22.36 0.31 16.79
N ALA A 169 23.29 1.25 16.56
CA ALA A 169 22.97 2.59 16.08
C ALA A 169 22.46 2.62 14.63
N GLU A 170 22.93 1.71 13.78
CA GLU A 170 22.45 1.56 12.40
C GLU A 170 21.06 0.91 12.34
N ALA A 171 20.70 0.13 13.35
CA ALA A 171 19.41 -0.53 13.41
C ALA A 171 18.29 0.43 13.90
N ILE A 172 18.61 1.42 14.74
CA ILE A 172 17.68 2.40 15.34
C ILE A 172 17.46 3.60 14.42
#